data_AF-A0A7I7Z409-F1
#
_entry.id   AF-A0A7I7Z409-F1
#
_cell.length_a   1.000
_cell.length_b   1.000
_cell.length_c   1.000
_cell.angle_alpha   90.00
_cell.angle_beta   90.00
_cell.angle_gamma   90.00
#
_symmetry.space_group_name_H-M   'P 1'
#
loop_
_entity.id
_entity.type
_entity.pdbx_description
1 polymer ?
#
loop_
_entity_poly.entity_id
_entity_poly.type
_entity_poly.pdbx_seq_one_letter_code
_entity_poly.pdbx_strand_id
1 'polypeptide(L)'
;MFAAPESITTAAADLANIGSAVSAAHMAAATPTTAVIPAAADEVSSGIAQLFSQHAQGYQALAGQAAAFQEQFVQHLTSSASAYVSAEAANAAALLQPLTAGVGSLAAVQDQLGNLIDDAFTIAVALIAAPFVAVLLLPLLGTILVGLVGVLLFWGVGSLFIYGLALLASLIPGI
;
A
#
# COMPACT_ATOMS: atom_id res chain seq x y z
N MET A 1 24.67 -9.90 14.87
CA MET A 1 25.21 -10.42 13.59
C MET A 1 24.22 -10.03 12.52
N PHE A 2 24.58 -9.12 11.62
CA PHE A 2 23.76 -8.81 10.44
C PHE A 2 24.24 -9.72 9.31
N ALA A 3 23.32 -10.33 8.57
CA ALA A 3 23.71 -10.90 7.28
C ALA A 3 24.29 -9.76 6.42
N ALA A 4 25.32 -10.04 5.62
CA ALA A 4 25.87 -9.08 4.66
C ALA A 4 25.59 -9.56 3.21
N PRO A 5 24.34 -9.44 2.71
CA PRO A 5 23.98 -9.90 1.38
C PRO A 5 24.77 -9.25 0.26
N GLU A 6 25.20 -8.00 0.44
CA GLU A 6 26.07 -7.31 -0.52
C GLU A 6 27.40 -8.03 -0.68
N SER A 7 28.05 -8.47 0.41
CA SER A 7 29.30 -9.23 0.33
C SER A 7 29.12 -10.56 -0.40
N ILE A 8 27.97 -11.23 -0.22
CA ILE A 8 27.64 -12.47 -0.93
C ILE A 8 27.43 -12.20 -2.43
N THR A 9 26.78 -11.09 -2.77
CA THR A 9 26.52 -10.69 -4.16
C THR A 9 27.82 -10.34 -4.89
N THR A 10 28.71 -9.60 -4.24
CA THR A 10 30.06 -9.31 -4.75
C THR A 10 30.86 -10.59 -4.95
N ALA A 11 30.87 -11.49 -3.96
CA ALA A 11 31.57 -12.77 -4.08
C ALA A 11 31.02 -13.64 -5.23
N ALA A 12 29.70 -13.64 -5.46
CA ALA A 12 29.08 -14.34 -6.58
C ALA A 12 29.54 -13.77 -7.93
N ALA A 13 29.65 -12.45 -8.05
CA ALA A 13 30.15 -11.78 -9.25
C ALA A 13 31.64 -12.09 -9.49
N ASP A 14 32.47 -12.05 -8.45
CA ASP A 14 33.88 -12.41 -8.53
C ASP A 14 34.07 -13.86 -8.96
N LEU A 15 33.28 -14.79 -8.40
CA LEU A 15 33.29 -16.19 -8.80
C LEU A 15 32.85 -16.40 -10.25
N ALA A 16 31.86 -15.65 -10.74
CA ALA A 16 31.47 -15.68 -12.15
C ALA A 16 32.63 -15.25 -13.07
N ASN A 17 33.34 -14.19 -12.69
CA ASN A 17 34.51 -13.71 -13.44
C ASN A 17 35.65 -14.74 -13.45
N ILE A 18 35.94 -15.36 -12.31
CA ILE A 18 36.93 -16.44 -12.21
C ILE A 18 36.53 -17.62 -13.10
N GLY A 19 35.25 -18.04 -13.05
CA GLY A 19 34.73 -19.11 -13.88
C GLY A 19 34.90 -18.86 -15.38
N SER A 20 34.58 -17.64 -15.81
CA SER A 20 34.78 -17.21 -17.20
C SER A 20 36.25 -17.29 -17.62
N ALA A 21 37.16 -16.79 -16.78
CA ALA A 21 38.60 -16.86 -17.06
C ALA A 21 39.12 -18.30 -17.12
N VAL A 22 38.64 -19.17 -16.23
CA VAL A 22 38.98 -20.61 -16.21
C VAL A 22 38.43 -21.33 -17.43
N SER A 23 37.19 -21.05 -17.83
CA SER A 23 36.59 -21.59 -19.06
C SER A 23 37.37 -21.19 -20.31
N ALA A 24 37.78 -19.92 -20.41
CA ALA A 24 38.65 -19.44 -21.49
C ALA A 24 40.00 -20.17 -21.50
N ALA A 25 40.58 -20.45 -20.33
CA ALA A 25 41.82 -21.23 -20.22
C ALA A 25 41.62 -22.70 -20.66
N HIS A 26 40.51 -23.34 -20.29
CA HIS A 26 40.17 -24.68 -20.76
C HIS A 26 40.04 -24.74 -22.28
N MET A 27 39.36 -23.76 -22.88
CA MET A 27 39.22 -23.63 -24.33
C MET A 27 40.58 -23.41 -25.03
N ALA A 28 41.43 -22.52 -24.49
CA ALA A 28 42.76 -22.28 -25.03
C ALA A 28 43.65 -23.52 -24.98
N ALA A 29 43.51 -24.32 -23.92
CA ALA A 29 44.26 -25.56 -23.73
C ALA A 29 43.71 -26.75 -24.53
N ALA A 30 42.46 -26.71 -25.01
CA ALA A 30 41.80 -27.86 -25.65
C ALA A 30 42.58 -28.40 -26.84
N THR A 31 42.70 -27.62 -27.91
CA THR A 31 43.41 -28.05 -29.14
C THR A 31 44.85 -28.50 -28.91
N PRO A 32 45.73 -27.72 -28.24
CA PRO A 32 47.12 -28.12 -28.07
C PRO A 32 47.32 -29.38 -27.21
N THR A 33 46.35 -29.73 -26.36
CA THR A 33 46.44 -30.93 -25.49
C THR A 33 45.74 -32.15 -26.08
N THR A 34 44.73 -31.98 -26.94
CA THR A 34 44.02 -33.11 -27.57
C THR A 34 44.59 -33.54 -28.92
N ALA A 35 45.45 -32.72 -29.53
CA ALA A 35 46.07 -32.98 -30.83
C ALA A 35 47.59 -33.13 -30.71
N VAL A 36 48.05 -33.95 -29.75
CA VAL A 36 49.48 -34.19 -29.54
C VAL A 36 50.04 -35.01 -30.69
N ILE A 37 51.14 -34.54 -31.29
CA ILE A 37 51.83 -35.22 -32.38
C ILE A 37 52.91 -36.14 -31.79
N PRO A 38 53.11 -37.36 -32.33
CA PRO A 38 54.20 -38.24 -31.92
C PRO A 38 55.58 -37.58 -32.05
N ALA A 39 56.46 -37.79 -31.07
CA ALA A 39 57.82 -37.25 -31.09
C ALA A 39 58.71 -37.88 -32.19
N ALA A 40 58.43 -39.13 -32.55
CA ALA A 40 59.06 -39.86 -33.63
C ALA A 40 58.06 -40.84 -34.27
N ALA A 41 58.45 -41.47 -35.39
CA ALA A 41 57.60 -42.36 -36.19
C ALA A 41 57.42 -43.77 -35.61
N ASP A 42 58.00 -44.04 -34.45
CA ASP A 42 57.89 -45.33 -33.78
C ASP A 42 56.55 -45.49 -33.05
N GLU A 43 56.20 -46.75 -32.79
CA GLU A 43 54.94 -47.15 -32.16
C GLU A 43 54.83 -46.66 -30.71
N VAL A 44 55.94 -46.53 -29.99
CA VAL A 44 55.96 -46.05 -28.60
C VAL A 44 55.63 -44.55 -28.56
N SER A 45 56.28 -43.74 -29.41
CA SER A 45 55.98 -42.32 -29.57
C SER A 45 54.52 -42.08 -29.99
N SER A 46 54.00 -42.90 -30.90
CA SER A 46 52.59 -42.84 -31.32
C SER A 46 51.64 -43.17 -30.16
N GLY A 47 51.90 -44.25 -29.44
CA GLY A 47 51.10 -44.67 -28.28
C GLY A 47 51.08 -43.62 -27.16
N ILE A 48 52.23 -42.99 -26.88
CA ILE A 48 52.32 -41.91 -25.88
C ILE A 48 51.49 -40.69 -26.30
N ALA A 49 51.63 -40.24 -27.55
CA ALA A 49 50.84 -39.10 -28.06
C ALA A 49 49.33 -39.38 -28.02
N GLN A 50 48.92 -40.61 -28.34
CA GLN A 50 47.53 -41.04 -28.26
C GLN A 50 47.02 -41.06 -26.81
N LEU A 51 47.81 -41.58 -25.86
CA LEU A 51 47.45 -41.60 -24.44
C LEU A 51 47.20 -40.19 -23.89
N PHE A 52 48.12 -39.25 -24.15
CA PHE A 52 47.95 -37.87 -23.70
C PHE A 52 46.74 -37.19 -24.34
N SER A 53 46.51 -37.43 -25.64
CA SER A 53 45.35 -36.88 -26.35
C SER A 53 44.03 -37.41 -25.78
N GLN A 54 43.96 -38.70 -25.47
CA GLN A 54 42.78 -39.32 -24.83
C GLN A 54 42.57 -38.79 -23.40
N HIS A 55 43.64 -38.64 -22.62
CA HIS A 55 43.55 -38.06 -21.28
C HIS A 55 43.03 -36.61 -21.33
N ALA A 56 43.55 -35.81 -22.27
CA ALA A 56 43.10 -34.44 -22.48
C ALA A 56 41.62 -34.36 -22.88
N GLN A 57 41.12 -35.28 -23.73
CA GLN A 57 39.70 -35.34 -24.07
C GLN A 57 38.83 -35.63 -22.83
N GLY A 58 39.26 -36.58 -21.98
CA GLY A 58 38.60 -36.87 -20.71
C GLY A 58 38.62 -35.67 -19.75
N TYR A 59 39.75 -34.97 -19.66
CA TYR A 59 39.87 -33.75 -18.87
C TYR A 59 38.94 -32.64 -19.37
N GLN A 60 38.84 -32.40 -20.69
CA GLN A 60 37.96 -31.38 -21.25
C GLN A 60 36.48 -31.69 -21.00
N ALA A 61 36.08 -32.96 -21.05
CA ALA A 61 34.72 -33.37 -20.69
C ALA A 61 34.42 -33.10 -19.21
N LEU A 62 35.37 -33.38 -18.31
CA LEU A 62 35.24 -33.09 -16.88
C LEU A 62 35.24 -31.58 -16.60
N ALA A 63 36.09 -30.81 -17.28
CA ALA A 63 36.14 -29.35 -17.18
C ALA A 63 34.79 -28.72 -17.57
N GLY A 64 34.13 -29.24 -18.61
CA GLY A 64 32.78 -28.81 -18.98
C GLY A 64 31.73 -29.09 -17.89
N GLN A 65 31.80 -30.25 -17.23
CA GLN A 65 30.91 -30.56 -16.10
C GLN A 65 31.17 -29.64 -14.90
N ALA A 66 32.44 -29.36 -14.61
CA ALA A 66 32.84 -28.44 -13.54
C ALA A 66 32.37 -27.00 -13.80
N ALA A 67 32.43 -26.53 -15.04
CA ALA A 67 31.92 -25.22 -15.44
C ALA A 67 30.40 -25.12 -15.20
N ALA A 68 29.63 -26.12 -15.62
CA ALA A 68 28.18 -26.15 -15.39
C ALA A 68 27.82 -26.17 -13.90
N PHE A 69 28.56 -26.93 -13.08
CA PHE A 69 28.40 -26.91 -11.62
C PHE A 69 28.70 -25.53 -11.03
N GLN A 70 29.76 -24.88 -11.48
CA GLN A 70 30.17 -23.56 -10.99
C GLN A 70 29.16 -22.47 -11.35
N GLU A 71 28.54 -22.54 -12.54
CA GLU A 71 27.42 -21.67 -12.92
C GLU A 71 26.22 -21.85 -11.97
N GLN A 72 25.83 -23.09 -11.70
CA GLN A 72 24.75 -23.38 -10.74
C GLN A 72 25.08 -22.89 -9.34
N PHE A 73 26.32 -23.08 -8.89
CA PHE A 73 26.80 -22.60 -7.60
C PHE A 73 26.66 -21.08 -7.48
N VAL A 74 27.11 -20.33 -8.50
CA VAL A 74 26.96 -18.86 -8.54
C VAL A 74 25.48 -18.47 -8.48
N GLN A 75 24.62 -19.14 -9.26
CA GLN A 75 23.19 -18.86 -9.27
C GLN A 75 22.54 -19.09 -7.89
N HIS A 76 22.88 -20.20 -7.22
CA HIS A 76 22.41 -20.47 -5.86
C HIS A 76 22.90 -19.44 -4.86
N LEU A 77 24.17 -19.01 -4.97
CA LEU A 77 24.74 -18.01 -4.09
C LEU A 77 24.01 -16.66 -4.22
N THR A 78 23.76 -16.21 -5.45
CA THR A 78 22.97 -14.98 -5.71
C THR A 78 21.54 -15.10 -5.18
N SER A 79 20.88 -16.24 -5.40
CA SER A 79 19.53 -16.47 -4.86
C SER A 79 19.53 -16.43 -3.33
N SER A 80 20.55 -16.99 -2.67
CA SER A 80 20.64 -16.96 -1.20
C SER A 80 20.79 -15.53 -0.67
N ALA A 81 21.57 -14.68 -1.34
CA ALA A 81 21.71 -13.27 -0.98
C ALA A 81 20.36 -12.54 -1.06
N SER A 82 19.59 -12.75 -2.13
CA SER A 82 18.24 -12.17 -2.26
C SER A 82 17.29 -12.65 -1.16
N ALA A 83 17.37 -13.91 -0.75
CA ALA A 83 16.53 -14.46 0.32
C ALA A 83 16.82 -13.78 1.67
N TYR A 84 18.10 -13.49 1.98
CA TYR A 84 18.45 -12.72 3.18
C TYR A 84 17.93 -11.28 3.12
N VAL A 85 18.01 -10.60 1.97
CA VAL A 85 17.45 -9.25 1.81
C VAL A 85 15.92 -9.27 1.99
N SER A 86 15.23 -10.22 1.37
CA SER A 86 13.78 -10.36 1.52
C SER A 86 13.36 -10.68 2.96
N ALA A 87 14.13 -11.52 3.66
CA ALA A 87 13.89 -11.81 5.07
C ALA A 87 14.04 -10.56 5.96
N GLU A 88 15.08 -9.75 5.72
CA GLU A 88 15.27 -8.49 6.44
C GLU A 88 14.11 -7.51 6.20
N ALA A 89 13.68 -7.36 4.94
CA ALA A 89 12.54 -6.51 4.59
C ALA A 89 11.23 -7.00 5.25
N ALA A 90 10.99 -8.32 5.26
CA ALA A 90 9.82 -8.90 5.92
C ALA A 90 9.85 -8.69 7.44
N ASN A 91 11.02 -8.85 8.07
CA ASN A 91 11.20 -8.58 9.50
C ASN A 91 10.98 -7.09 9.83
N ALA A 92 11.51 -6.18 9.02
CA ALA A 92 11.29 -4.74 9.17
C ALA A 92 9.80 -4.37 9.03
N ALA A 93 9.11 -4.94 8.04
CA ALA A 93 7.67 -4.75 7.87
C ALA A 93 6.87 -5.27 9.07
N ALA A 94 7.17 -6.49 9.52
CA ALA A 94 6.51 -7.10 10.68
C ALA A 94 6.68 -6.27 11.97
N LEU A 95 7.80 -5.56 12.13
CA LEU A 95 8.04 -4.65 13.24
C LEU A 95 7.26 -3.33 13.08
N LEU A 96 7.22 -2.73 11.89
CA LEU A 96 6.60 -1.40 11.66
C LEU A 96 5.07 -1.44 11.55
N GLN A 97 4.50 -2.54 11.08
CA GLN A 97 3.06 -2.69 10.86
C GLN A 97 2.20 -2.53 12.13
N PRO A 98 2.54 -3.14 13.29
CA PRO A 98 1.78 -2.90 14.53
C PRO A 98 1.96 -1.46 15.07
N LEU A 99 3.12 -0.84 14.88
CA LEU A 99 3.39 0.54 15.28
C LEU A 99 2.51 1.53 14.50
N THR A 100 2.46 1.38 13.17
CA THR A 100 1.64 2.23 12.29
C THR A 100 0.14 2.05 12.57
N ALA A 101 -0.31 0.81 12.81
CA ALA A 101 -1.68 0.54 13.26
C ALA A 101 -2.00 1.21 14.60
N GLY A 102 -1.07 1.15 15.57
CA GLY A 102 -1.20 1.82 16.86
C GLY A 102 -1.33 3.34 16.74
N VAL A 103 -0.48 3.99 15.93
CA VAL A 103 -0.57 5.44 15.67
C VAL A 103 -1.91 5.82 15.04
N GLY A 104 -2.41 5.02 14.10
CA GLY A 104 -3.74 5.23 13.50
C GLY A 104 -4.87 5.16 14.53
N SER A 105 -4.81 4.21 15.47
CA SER A 105 -5.80 4.10 16.55
C SER A 105 -5.79 5.30 17.49
N LEU A 106 -4.61 5.86 17.79
CA LEU A 106 -4.48 7.03 18.67
C LEU A 106 -5.01 8.30 18.00
N ALA A 107 -4.75 8.47 16.70
CA ALA A 107 -5.30 9.57 15.91
C ALA A 107 -6.84 9.53 15.89
N ALA A 108 -7.44 8.34 15.73
CA ALA A 108 -8.89 8.17 15.79
C ALA A 108 -9.46 8.55 17.17
N VAL A 109 -8.77 8.21 18.27
CA VAL A 109 -9.18 8.62 19.62
C VAL A 109 -9.08 10.14 19.80
N GLN A 110 -8.02 10.78 19.29
CA GLN A 110 -7.89 12.25 19.32
C GLN A 110 -9.03 12.95 18.57
N ASP A 111 -9.39 12.44 17.39
CA ASP A 111 -10.50 12.99 16.60
C ASP A 111 -11.84 12.85 17.33
N GLN A 112 -12.11 11.67 17.91
CA GLN A 112 -13.31 11.43 18.70
C GLN A 112 -13.37 12.34 19.95
N LEU A 113 -12.24 12.57 20.63
CA LEU A 113 -12.17 13.51 21.75
C LEU A 113 -12.42 14.96 21.31
N GLY A 114 -11.88 15.37 20.16
CA GLY A 114 -12.14 16.70 19.60
C GLY A 114 -13.63 16.92 19.33
N ASN A 115 -14.26 15.98 18.62
CA ASN A 115 -15.70 16.02 18.34
C ASN A 115 -16.54 16.08 19.62
N LEU A 116 -16.18 15.31 20.65
CA LEU A 116 -16.88 15.34 21.95
C LEU A 116 -16.75 16.70 22.66
N ILE A 117 -15.58 17.33 22.59
CA ILE A 117 -15.34 18.65 23.19
C ILE A 117 -16.14 19.72 22.43
N ASP A 118 -16.13 19.68 21.10
CA ASP A 118 -16.87 20.62 20.26
C ASP A 118 -18.38 20.48 20.44
N ASP A 119 -18.90 19.25 20.51
CA ASP A 119 -20.30 18.98 20.84
C ASP A 119 -20.64 19.49 22.24
N ALA A 120 -19.80 19.20 23.25
CA ALA A 120 -20.05 19.65 24.62
C ALA A 120 -20.07 21.19 24.73
N PHE A 121 -19.15 21.88 24.05
CA PHE A 121 -19.13 23.34 24.01
C PHE A 121 -20.37 23.89 23.30
N THR A 122 -20.74 23.30 22.16
CA THR A 122 -21.93 23.70 21.39
C THR A 122 -23.20 23.52 22.23
N ILE A 123 -23.33 22.40 22.93
CA ILE A 123 -24.44 22.12 23.84
C ILE A 123 -24.46 23.13 25.00
N ALA A 124 -23.31 23.40 25.62
CA ALA A 124 -23.22 24.36 26.73
C ALA A 124 -23.64 25.78 26.30
N VAL A 125 -23.15 26.24 25.15
CA VAL A 125 -23.53 27.54 24.56
C VAL A 125 -25.02 27.55 24.24
N ALA A 126 -25.55 26.49 23.62
CA ALA A 126 -26.97 26.40 23.28
C ALA A 126 -27.85 26.43 24.54
N LEU A 127 -27.47 25.74 25.61
CA LEU A 127 -28.23 25.74 26.87
C LEU A 127 -28.25 27.12 27.52
N ILE A 128 -27.15 27.86 27.46
CA ILE A 128 -27.06 29.23 27.97
C ILE A 128 -27.84 30.21 27.08
N ALA A 129 -27.71 30.11 25.75
CA ALA A 129 -28.28 31.05 24.78
C ALA A 129 -29.78 30.80 24.50
N ALA A 130 -30.25 29.56 24.57
CA ALA A 130 -31.65 29.17 24.28
C ALA A 130 -32.71 30.04 24.97
N PRO A 131 -32.64 30.34 26.29
CA PRO A 131 -33.64 31.21 26.92
C PRO A 131 -33.59 32.63 26.35
N PHE A 132 -32.42 33.18 26.05
CA PHE A 132 -32.29 34.51 25.45
C PHE A 132 -32.85 34.55 24.03
N VAL A 133 -32.56 33.54 23.22
CA VAL A 133 -33.12 33.40 21.87
C VAL A 133 -34.64 33.26 21.92
N ALA A 134 -35.18 32.47 22.86
CA ALA A 134 -36.61 32.30 23.03
C ALA A 134 -37.30 33.61 23.42
N VAL A 135 -36.73 34.38 24.37
CA VAL A 135 -37.24 35.69 24.76
C VAL A 135 -37.18 36.69 23.60
N LEU A 136 -36.12 36.65 22.78
CA LEU A 136 -35.97 37.52 21.61
C LEU A 136 -37.04 37.24 20.53
N LEU A 137 -37.45 35.98 20.37
CA LEU A 137 -38.44 35.57 19.37
C LEU A 137 -39.90 35.68 19.85
N LEU A 138 -40.14 35.71 21.17
CA LEU A 138 -41.46 35.83 21.77
C LEU A 138 -42.32 37.00 21.23
N PRO A 139 -41.80 38.24 21.07
CA PRO A 139 -42.59 39.34 20.51
C PRO A 139 -42.96 39.11 19.04
N LEU A 140 -42.09 38.47 18.24
CA LEU A 140 -42.38 38.13 16.85
C LEU A 140 -43.51 37.10 16.76
N LEU A 141 -43.48 36.08 17.62
CA LEU A 141 -44.56 35.09 17.68
C LEU A 141 -45.88 35.73 18.15
N GLY A 142 -45.82 36.64 19.10
CA GLY A 142 -46.97 37.40 19.59
C GLY A 142 -47.60 38.28 18.51
N THR A 143 -46.79 39.00 17.72
CA THR A 143 -47.30 39.82 16.60
C THR A 143 -47.93 38.97 15.51
N ILE A 144 -47.34 37.81 15.19
CA ILE A 144 -47.91 36.84 14.26
C ILE A 144 -49.27 36.32 14.78
N LEU A 145 -49.36 35.96 16.07
CA LEU A 145 -50.60 35.44 16.67
C LEU A 145 -51.71 36.49 16.69
N VAL A 146 -51.41 37.72 17.13
CA VAL A 146 -52.37 38.82 17.15
C VAL A 146 -52.84 39.15 15.73
N GLY A 147 -51.94 39.16 14.75
CA GLY A 147 -52.29 39.33 13.34
C GLY A 147 -53.25 38.25 12.84
N LEU A 148 -52.98 36.97 13.16
CA LEU A 148 -53.79 35.83 12.74
C LEU A 148 -55.20 35.86 13.39
N VAL A 149 -55.29 36.14 14.69
CA VAL A 149 -56.57 36.32 15.40
C VAL A 149 -57.36 37.50 14.82
N GLY A 150 -56.69 38.62 14.54
CA GLY A 150 -57.30 39.77 13.90
C GLY A 150 -57.91 39.44 12.53
N VAL A 151 -57.19 38.70 11.69
CA VAL A 151 -57.68 38.23 10.38
C VAL A 151 -58.91 37.34 10.54
N LEU A 152 -58.89 36.40 11.50
CA LEU A 152 -60.01 35.50 11.76
C LEU A 152 -61.26 36.22 12.28
N LEU A 153 -61.09 37.17 13.22
CA LEU A 153 -62.21 37.96 13.75
C LEU A 153 -62.80 38.90 12.70
N PHE A 154 -61.97 39.54 11.88
CA PHE A 154 -62.44 40.39 10.80
C PHE A 154 -63.28 39.60 9.79
N TRP A 155 -62.80 38.41 9.37
CA TRP A 155 -63.58 37.49 8.55
C TRP A 155 -64.88 37.04 9.23
N GLY A 156 -64.82 36.67 10.52
CA GLY A 156 -65.97 36.21 11.30
C GLY A 156 -67.06 37.28 11.46
N VAL A 157 -66.71 38.47 11.95
CA VAL A 157 -67.66 39.58 12.16
C VAL A 157 -68.20 40.10 10.83
N GLY A 158 -67.35 40.19 9.80
CA GLY A 158 -67.79 40.55 8.45
C GLY A 158 -68.85 39.59 7.92
N SER A 159 -68.65 38.27 8.11
CA SER A 159 -69.67 37.29 7.74
C SER A 159 -70.97 37.45 8.54
N LEU A 160 -70.87 37.70 9.86
CA LEU A 160 -72.03 37.87 10.74
C LEU A 160 -72.85 39.11 10.39
N PHE A 161 -72.20 40.21 10.00
CA PHE A 161 -72.88 41.43 9.58
C PHE A 161 -73.60 41.24 8.25
N ILE A 162 -72.98 40.55 7.28
CA ILE A 162 -73.62 40.20 6.01
C ILE A 162 -74.85 39.32 6.24
N TYR A 163 -74.73 38.27 7.06
CA TYR A 163 -75.86 37.40 7.39
C TYR A 163 -76.93 38.10 8.25
N GLY A 164 -76.52 38.98 9.16
CA GLY A 164 -77.42 39.75 10.02
C GLY A 164 -78.20 40.84 9.29
N LEU A 165 -77.59 41.51 8.31
CA LEU A 165 -78.29 42.46 7.44
C LEU A 165 -79.32 41.73 6.55
N ALA A 166 -78.96 40.54 6.05
CA ALA A 166 -79.90 39.68 5.33
C ALA A 166 -81.08 39.23 6.21
N LEU A 167 -80.86 39.05 7.52
CA LEU A 167 -81.92 38.71 8.49
C LEU A 167 -82.78 39.91 8.90
N LEU A 168 -82.21 41.12 8.97
CA LEU A 168 -82.98 42.34 9.26
C LEU A 168 -83.84 42.76 8.06
N ALA A 169 -83.30 42.61 6.84
CA ALA A 169 -84.04 42.82 5.60
C ALA A 169 -85.25 41.88 5.46
N SER A 170 -85.26 40.73 6.16
CA SER A 170 -86.40 39.82 6.18
C SER A 170 -87.41 40.07 7.32
N LEU A 171 -87.13 41.01 8.25
CA LEU A 171 -87.98 41.26 9.44
C LEU A 171 -88.73 42.61 9.42
N ILE A 172 -88.45 43.53 8.50
CA ILE A 172 -89.30 44.71 8.26
C ILE A 172 -90.44 44.29 7.31
N PRO A 173 -91.71 44.25 7.75
CA PRO A 173 -92.81 43.97 6.85
C PRO A 173 -93.20 45.27 6.13
N GLY A 174 -92.84 45.34 4.86
CA GLY A 174 -93.45 46.24 3.88
C GLY A 174 -92.71 47.54 3.63
N ILE A 175 -91.69 47.48 2.75
CA ILE A 175 -91.71 48.14 1.43
C ILE A 175 -91.19 47.12 0.43
#